data_AF-A0A0B7BIM8-F1
#
_entry.id   AF-A0A0B7BIM8-F1
#
_cell.length_a   1.000
_cell.length_b   1.000
_cell.length_c   1.000
_cell.angle_alpha   90.00
_cell.angle_beta   90.00
_cell.angle_gamma   90.00
#
_symmetry.space_group_name_H-M   'P 1'
#
loop_
_entity.id
_entity.type
_entity.pdbx_description
1 polymer ?
#
loop_
_entity_poly.entity_id
_entity_poly.type
_entity_poly.pdbx_seq_one_letter_code
_entity_poly.pdbx_strand_id
1 'polypeptide(L)' 'MYIGMMGPKGPCEELIVKHQGNLQYSVQYIVKDSGRYMLIIKWGDQEIPGSPFSVEVQ' A
#
# COMPACT_ATOMS: atom_id res chain seq x y z
N MET A 1 -6.34 8.11 -7.99
CA MET A 1 -5.33 7.14 -7.54
C MET A 1 -5.91 6.39 -6.36
N TYR A 2 -5.80 5.07 -6.34
CA TYR A 2 -6.21 4.23 -5.22
C TYR A 2 -4.98 3.55 -4.63
N ILE A 3 -4.87 3.55 -3.31
CA ILE A 3 -3.81 2.87 -2.56
C ILE A 3 -4.49 2.16 -1.40
N GLY A 4 -4.23 0.85 -1.27
CA GLY A 4 -4.77 0.03 -0.20
C GLY A 4 -3.74 -0.99 0.25
N MET A 5 -3.77 -1.38 1.52
CA MET A 5 -2.88 -2.40 2.06
C MET A 5 -3.66 -3.45 2.83
N MET A 6 -3.45 -4.71 2.43
CA MET A 6 -4.16 -5.89 2.95
C MET A 6 -3.14 -6.86 3.54
N GLY A 7 -3.32 -7.23 4.81
CA GLY A 7 -2.53 -8.23 5.51
C GLY A 7 -3.28 -9.54 5.73
N PRO A 8 -2.63 -10.52 6.41
CA PRO A 8 -3.21 -11.84 6.64
C PRO A 8 -4.46 -11.82 7.51
N LYS A 9 -4.64 -10.78 8.34
CA LYS A 9 -5.77 -10.62 9.26
C LYS A 9 -6.74 -9.49 8.87
N GLY A 10 -6.56 -8.88 7.70
CA GLY A 10 -7.38 -7.75 7.24
C GLY A 10 -6.55 -6.54 6.84
N PRO A 11 -7.16 -5.35 6.70
CA PRO A 11 -6.47 -4.13 6.29
C PRO A 11 -5.42 -3.69 7.33
N CYS A 12 -4.45 -2.88 6.89
CA CYS A 12 -3.53 -2.21 7.82
C CYS A 12 -4.28 -1.24 8.75
N GLU A 13 -3.66 -0.87 9.86
CA GLU A 13 -4.29 0.01 10.86
C GLU A 13 -4.39 1.44 10.36
N GLU A 14 -3.33 1.88 9.69
CA GLU A 14 -3.22 3.22 9.16
C GLU A 14 -2.53 3.17 7.80
N LEU A 15 -3.06 3.96 6.86
CA LEU A 15 -2.51 4.15 5.54
C LEU A 15 -2.61 5.63 5.18
N ILE A 16 -1.47 6.32 5.18
CA ILE A 16 -1.38 7.73 4.82
C ILE A 16 -0.76 7.85 3.44
N VAL A 17 -1.45 8.60 2.57
CA VAL A 17 -0.97 8.92 1.22
C VAL A 17 -0.76 10.43 1.11
N LYS A 18 0.46 10.84 0.77
CA LYS A 18 0.80 12.26 0.55
C LYS A 18 1.30 12.45 -0.87
N HIS A 19 0.69 13.38 -1.60
CA HIS A 19 1.23 13.86 -2.86
C HIS A 19 2.37 14.86 -2.57
N GLN A 20 3.55 14.61 -3.13
CA GLN A 20 4.76 15.42 -2.90
C GLN A 20 5.04 16.41 -4.03
N GLY A 21 4.19 16.46 -5.06
CA GLY A 21 4.49 17.16 -6.31
C GLY A 21 5.32 16.30 -7.25
N ASN A 22 5.55 16.78 -8.48
CA ASN A 22 6.36 16.09 -9.50
C ASN A 22 5.94 14.62 -9.75
N LEU A 23 4.64 14.32 -9.68
CA LEU A 23 4.08 12.98 -9.84
C LEU A 23 4.61 11.96 -8.81
N GLN A 24 5.17 12.43 -7.69
CA GLN A 24 5.68 11.61 -6.61
C GLN A 24 4.66 11.53 -5.46
N TYR A 25 4.47 10.32 -4.96
CA TYR A 25 3.57 10.02 -3.85
C TYR A 25 4.36 9.28 -2.76
N SER A 26 4.18 9.71 -1.50
CA SER A 26 4.67 8.98 -0.34
C SER A 26 3.51 8.23 0.30
N VAL A 27 3.75 6.93 0.53
CA VAL A 27 2.82 6.03 1.21
C VAL A 27 3.46 5.62 2.53
N GLN A 28 2.75 5.85 3.63
CA GLN A 28 3.15 5.41 4.97
C GLN A 28 2.06 4.49 5.52
N TYR A 29 2.46 3.39 6.14
CA TYR A 29 1.53 2.41 6.70
C TYR A 29 1.98 1.95 8.09
N ILE A 30 1.01 1.59 8.93
CA ILE A 30 1.24 0.96 10.23
C ILE A 30 0.55 -0.41 10.26
N VAL A 31 1.31 -1.42 10.68
CA VAL A 31 0.88 -2.82 10.78
C VAL A 31 1.34 -3.38 12.13
N LYS A 32 0.52 -4.22 12.77
CA LYS A 32 0.83 -4.81 14.09
C LYS A 32 1.28 -6.26 14.05
N ASP A 33 0.79 -7.02 13.07
CA ASP A 33 1.05 -8.45 12.99
C ASP A 33 2.21 -8.72 12.04
N SER A 34 3.00 -9.75 12.37
CA SER A 34 3.94 -10.32 11.43
C SER A 34 3.20 -11.08 10.33
N GLY A 35 3.83 -11.15 9.16
CA GLY A 35 3.34 -11.85 7.99
C GLY A 35 3.43 -11.02 6.72
N ARG A 36 2.82 -11.57 5.67
CA ARG A 36 2.86 -11.02 4.33
C ARG A 36 1.71 -10.06 4.08
N TYR A 37 2.05 -8.83 3.74
CA TYR A 37 1.12 -7.79 3.33
C TYR A 37 1.20 -7.53 1.82
N MET A 38 0.08 -7.12 1.24
CA MET A 38 -0.04 -6.70 -0.15
C MET A 38 -0.43 -5.22 -0.22
N LEU A 39 0.46 -4.40 -0.77
CA LEU A 39 0.20 -3.00 -1.08
C LEU A 39 -0.27 -2.90 -2.54
N ILE A 40 -1.53 -2.50 -2.73
CA ILE A 40 -2.18 -2.38 -4.03
C ILE A 40 -2.19 -0.91 -4.43
N ILE A 41 -1.70 -0.60 -5.63
CA ILE A 41 -1.68 0.77 -6.16
C ILE A 41 -2.30 0.81 -7.55
N LYS A 42 -3.33 1.64 -7.72
CA LYS A 42 -4.07 1.80 -8.99
C LYS A 42 -4.15 3.26 -9.43
N TRP A 43 -4.08 3.47 -10.75
CA TRP A 43 -4.39 4.73 -11.41
C TRP A 43 -5.65 4.55 -12.27
N GLY A 44 -6.77 5.14 -11.84
CA GLY A 44 -8.08 4.78 -12.36
C GLY A 44 -8.39 3.32 -12.02
N ASP A 45 -8.80 2.54 -13.03
CA ASP A 45 -9.12 1.12 -12.88
C ASP A 45 -7.93 0.18 -13.14
N GLN A 46 -6.75 0.73 -13.46
CA GLN A 46 -5.55 -0.05 -13.80
C GLN A 46 -4.54 -0.07 -12.65
N GLU A 47 -3.95 -1.24 -12.42
CA GLU A 47 -2.79 -1.39 -11.53
C GLU A 47 -1.54 -0.76 -12.15
N ILE A 48 -0.74 -0.08 -11.32
CA ILE A 48 0.57 0.41 -11.79
C ILE A 48 1.54 -0.76 -11.95
N PRO A 49 2.62 -0.59 -12.74
CA PRO A 49 3.66 -1.61 -12.83
C PRO A 49 4.19 -2.00 -11.45
N GLY A 50 4.22 -3.30 -11.17
CA GLY A 50 4.70 -3.86 -9.89
C GLY A 50 3.64 -4.00 -8.80
N SER A 51 2.46 -3.39 -8.96
CA SER A 51 1.33 -3.69 -8.08
C SER A 51 0.78 -5.10 -8.39
N PRO A 52 0.36 -5.86 -7.35
CA PRO A 52 0.52 -5.56 -5.93
C PRO A 52 1.96 -5.79 -5.44
N PHE A 53 2.44 -4.92 -4.56
CA PHE A 53 3.76 -5.05 -3.91
C PHE A 53 3.65 -5.93 -2.66
N SER A 54 4.55 -6.90 -2.52
CA SER A 54 4.62 -7.78 -1.34
C SER A 54 5.54 -7.17 -0.28
N VAL A 55 5.04 -7.04 0.95
CA VAL A 55 5.79 -6.56 2.11
C VAL A 55 5.79 -7.66 3.17
N GLU A 56 6.97 -8.20 3.49
CA GLU A 56 7.13 -9.18 4.57
C GLU A 56 7.49 -8.45 5.87
N VAL A 57 6.69 -8.66 6.91
CA VAL A 57 6.88 -8.08 8.25
C VAL A 57 7.22 -9.21 9.21
N GLN A 58 8.31 -9.07 9.96
CA GLN A 58 8.78 -10.07 10.94
C GLN A 58 8.59 -9.59 12.37
#